data_AF-A0AAV2EUJ9-F1
#
_entry.id   AF-A0AAV2EUJ9-F1
#
_cell.length_a   1.000
_cell.length_b   1.000
_cell.length_c   1.000
_cell.angle_alpha   90.00
_cell.angle_beta   90.00
_cell.angle_gamma   90.00
#
_symmetry.space_group_name_H-M   'P 1'
#
loop_
_entity.id
_entity.type
_entity.pdbx_description
1 polymer ?
#
loop_
_entity_poly.entity_id
_entity_poly.type
_entity_poly.pdbx_seq_one_letter_code
_entity_poly.pdbx_strand_id
1 'polypeptide(L)'
;MTILVSEKLEDARLDLLRGFGNVDCSYGLSPEDLCRKISSCVALIVRSGTKVTQEVFEAAKERLKVVGRAGVGIDNVDLQAASEFG
;
A
#
# COMPACT_ATOMS: atom_id res chain seq x y z
N MET A 1 -4.15 9.69 9.96
CA MET A 1 -3.32 8.57 9.47
C MET A 1 -4.00 8.05 8.19
N THR A 2 -3.34 8.11 7.03
CA THR A 2 -3.95 7.75 5.73
C THR A 2 -3.48 6.37 5.26
N ILE A 3 -4.43 5.49 4.99
CA ILE A 3 -4.23 4.12 4.51
C ILE A 3 -4.61 4.10 3.03
N LEU A 4 -3.64 3.84 2.15
CA LEU A 4 -3.88 3.70 0.72
C LEU A 4 -4.31 2.27 0.39
N VAL A 5 -5.43 2.11 -0.30
CA VAL A 5 -5.92 0.84 -0.81
C VAL A 5 -5.84 0.88 -2.34
N SER A 6 -4.90 0.13 -2.91
CA SER A 6 -4.61 0.18 -4.35
C SER A 6 -5.50 -0.75 -5.19
N GLU A 7 -6.23 -1.66 -4.54
CA GLU A 7 -7.04 -2.69 -5.19
C GLU A 7 -8.36 -2.90 -4.45
N LYS A 8 -9.39 -3.36 -5.18
CA LYS A 8 -10.73 -3.52 -4.61
C LYS A 8 -10.73 -4.55 -3.47
N LEU A 9 -11.31 -4.15 -2.34
CA LEU A 9 -11.57 -4.97 -1.16
C LEU A 9 -13.09 -5.03 -0.91
N GLU A 10 -13.50 -6.01 -0.11
CA GLU A 10 -14.88 -6.10 0.38
C GLU A 10 -15.19 -4.93 1.32
N ASP A 11 -16.41 -4.41 1.27
CA ASP A 11 -16.82 -3.23 2.06
C ASP A 11 -16.61 -3.42 3.56
N ALA A 12 -16.87 -4.63 4.08
CA ALA A 12 -16.61 -4.97 5.49
C ALA A 12 -15.15 -4.76 5.92
N ARG A 13 -14.17 -4.98 5.01
CA ARG A 13 -12.74 -4.74 5.28
C ARG A 13 -12.41 -3.26 5.23
N LEU A 14 -13.02 -2.53 4.30
CA LEU A 14 -12.85 -1.07 4.20
C LEU A 14 -13.41 -0.38 5.44
N ASP A 15 -14.58 -0.80 5.93
CA ASP A 15 -15.19 -0.26 7.14
C ASP A 15 -14.34 -0.50 8.38
N LEU A 16 -13.74 -1.69 8.50
CA LEU A 16 -12.78 -1.96 9.56
C LEU A 16 -11.58 -1.01 9.50
N LEU A 17 -10.98 -0.81 8.32
CA LEU A 17 -9.86 0.12 8.13
C LEU A 17 -10.25 1.58 8.42
N ARG A 18 -11.46 2.00 8.06
CA ARG A 18 -12.01 3.33 8.35
C ARG A 18 -12.11 3.60 9.86
N GLY A 19 -12.27 2.54 10.67
CA GLY A 19 -12.20 2.65 12.13
C GLY A 19 -10.83 3.03 12.68
N PHE A 20 -9.74 2.81 11.92
CA PHE A 20 -8.37 3.10 12.34
C PHE A 20 -7.76 4.34 11.67
N GLY A 21 -8.33 4.83 10.57
CA GLY A 21 -7.81 6.00 9.86
C GLY A 21 -8.57 6.36 8.59
N ASN A 22 -8.05 7.35 7.87
CA ASN A 22 -8.60 7.75 6.59
C ASN A 22 -8.23 6.72 5.53
N VAL A 23 -9.23 6.06 4.96
CA VAL A 23 -9.03 5.06 3.89
C VAL A 23 -9.17 5.75 2.55
N ASP A 24 -8.09 5.75 1.79
CA ASP A 24 -8.04 6.27 0.45
C ASP A 24 -8.04 5.11 -0.54
N CYS A 25 -9.16 4.95 -1.25
CA CYS A 25 -9.32 3.93 -2.27
C CYS A 25 -8.91 4.51 -3.63
N SER A 26 -7.82 4.02 -4.19
CA SER A 26 -7.35 4.44 -5.52
C SER A 26 -6.88 3.24 -6.32
N TYR A 27 -7.70 2.85 -7.27
CA TYR A 27 -7.54 1.59 -7.98
C TYR A 27 -6.85 1.77 -9.32
N GLY A 28 -6.07 0.77 -9.74
CA GLY A 28 -5.45 0.74 -11.08
C GLY A 28 -4.41 1.85 -11.29
N LEU A 29 -3.76 2.29 -10.22
CA LEU A 29 -2.70 3.29 -10.29
C LEU A 29 -1.54 2.79 -11.14
N SER A 30 -0.99 3.67 -11.97
CA SER A 30 0.31 3.45 -12.60
C SER A 30 1.40 3.42 -11.52
N PRO A 31 2.58 2.81 -11.79
CA PRO A 31 3.71 2.86 -10.86
C PRO A 31 4.08 4.28 -10.44
N GLU A 32 4.07 5.24 -11.37
CA GLU A 32 4.36 6.65 -11.08
C GLU A 32 3.32 7.29 -10.15
N ASP A 33 2.03 7.05 -10.42
CA ASP A 33 0.96 7.58 -9.57
C ASP A 33 0.95 6.94 -8.18
N LEU A 34 1.27 5.64 -8.10
CA LEU A 34 1.44 4.95 -6.83
C LEU A 34 2.55 5.61 -6.01
N CYS A 35 3.74 5.83 -6.59
CA CYS A 35 4.86 6.49 -5.92
C CYS A 35 4.50 7.91 -5.44
N ARG A 36 3.81 8.70 -6.28
CA ARG A 36 3.35 10.04 -5.89
C ARG A 36 2.40 9.98 -4.71
N LYS A 37 1.42 9.08 -4.76
CA LYS A 37 0.35 9.01 -3.75
C LYS A 37 0.84 8.46 -2.43
N ILE A 38 1.68 7.42 -2.47
CA ILE A 38 2.17 6.73 -1.27
C ILE A 38 3.07 7.60 -0.41
N SER A 39 3.74 8.61 -0.98
CA SER A 39 4.60 9.56 -0.25
C SER A 39 3.91 10.23 0.95
N SER A 40 2.59 10.38 0.90
CA SER A 40 1.76 10.99 1.94
C SER A 40 1.04 9.98 2.85
N CYS A 41 1.21 8.68 2.59
CA CYS A 41 0.49 7.60 3.25
C CYS A 41 1.36 6.88 4.27
N VAL A 42 0.71 6.28 5.27
CA VAL A 42 1.40 5.54 6.34
C VAL A 42 1.31 4.03 6.18
N ALA A 43 0.36 3.57 5.37
CA ALA A 43 0.07 2.18 5.15
C ALA A 43 -0.39 2.00 3.71
N LEU A 44 0.02 0.88 3.11
CA LEU A 44 -0.39 0.47 1.78
C LEU A 44 -1.07 -0.89 1.88
N ILE A 45 -2.26 -1.02 1.32
CA ILE A 45 -2.97 -2.29 1.18
C ILE A 45 -3.06 -2.64 -0.31
N VAL A 46 -2.47 -3.77 -0.67
CA VAL A 46 -2.45 -4.32 -2.04
C VAL A 46 -3.10 -5.70 -2.09
N ARG A 47 -3.37 -6.20 -3.30
CA ARG A 47 -3.64 -7.63 -3.57
C ARG A 47 -2.58 -8.16 -4.52
N SER A 48 -2.97 -8.79 -5.63
CA SER A 48 -2.07 -9.42 -6.59
C SER A 48 -1.74 -8.52 -7.79
N GLY A 49 -2.52 -7.46 -8.02
CA GLY A 49 -2.40 -6.61 -9.20
C GLY A 49 -1.34 -5.51 -9.06
N THR A 50 -1.19 -4.93 -7.87
CA THR A 50 -0.21 -3.86 -7.64
C THR A 50 1.16 -4.46 -7.31
N LYS A 51 2.22 -4.07 -8.02
CA LYS A 51 3.59 -4.41 -7.65
C LYS A 51 4.17 -3.35 -6.71
N VAL A 52 4.69 -3.78 -5.57
CA VAL A 52 5.34 -2.93 -4.58
C VAL A 52 6.84 -3.09 -4.76
N THR A 53 7.43 -2.28 -5.64
CA THR A 53 8.86 -2.31 -5.96
C THR A 53 9.66 -1.42 -5.02
N GLN A 54 10.98 -1.47 -5.12
CA GLN A 54 11.89 -0.59 -4.38
C GLN A 54 11.54 0.90 -4.56
N GLU A 55 11.16 1.35 -5.76
CA GLU A 55 10.80 2.76 -5.99
C GLU A 55 9.58 3.19 -5.16
N VAL A 56 8.63 2.27 -4.90
CA VAL A 56 7.46 2.54 -4.07
C VAL A 56 7.88 2.76 -2.62
N PHE A 57 8.81 1.93 -2.10
CA PHE A 57 9.35 2.09 -0.76
C PHE A 57 10.18 3.37 -0.62
N GLU A 58 11.00 3.68 -1.63
CA GLU A 58 11.80 4.90 -1.65
C GLU A 58 10.91 6.16 -1.65
N ALA A 59 9.87 6.20 -2.49
CA ALA A 59 8.92 7.30 -2.53
C ALA A 59 8.16 7.48 -1.21
N ALA A 60 8.02 6.42 -0.42
CA ALA A 60 7.26 6.41 0.83
C ALA A 60 8.14 6.43 2.10
N LYS A 61 9.47 6.54 1.96
CA LYS A 61 10.49 6.34 3.01
C LYS A 61 10.21 7.09 4.31
N GLU A 62 9.64 8.28 4.24
CA GLU A 62 9.41 9.11 5.43
C GLU A 62 8.19 8.67 6.26
N ARG A 63 7.18 8.05 5.63
CA ARG A 63 5.84 7.89 6.23
C ARG A 63 5.32 6.46 6.24
N LEU A 64 5.63 5.66 5.24
CA LEU A 64 5.13 4.28 5.15
C LEU A 64 5.70 3.46 6.31
N LYS A 65 4.81 2.79 7.04
CA LYS A 65 5.15 1.93 8.18
C LYS A 65 4.78 0.48 7.95
N VAL A 66 3.81 0.20 7.08
CA VAL A 66 3.32 -1.15 6.85
C VAL A 66 2.78 -1.31 5.43
N VAL A 67 3.07 -2.46 4.84
CA VAL A 67 2.44 -2.93 3.61
C VAL A 67 1.66 -4.19 3.93
N GLY A 68 0.35 -4.17 3.73
CA GLY A 68 -0.53 -5.32 3.89
C GLY A 68 -0.94 -5.89 2.54
N ARG A 69 -0.73 -7.20 2.32
CA ARG A 69 -1.28 -7.89 1.15
C ARG A 69 -2.53 -8.68 1.54
N ALA A 70 -3.64 -8.38 0.88
CA ALA A 70 -4.88 -9.14 1.03
C ALA A 70 -4.92 -10.34 0.07
N GLY A 71 -4.37 -11.47 0.51
CA GLY A 71 -4.34 -12.74 -0.22
C GLY A 71 -3.31 -13.71 0.37
N VAL A 72 -3.02 -14.79 -0.36
CA VAL A 72 -1.96 -15.76 -0.02
C VAL A 72 -0.68 -15.36 -0.76
N GLY A 73 0.48 -15.43 -0.10
CA GLY A 73 1.78 -15.09 -0.68
C GLY A 73 2.10 -13.59 -0.63
N ILE A 74 3.33 -13.22 -1.02
CA ILE A 74 3.88 -11.85 -1.02
C ILE A 74 4.79 -11.58 -2.23
N ASP A 75 4.57 -12.33 -3.31
CA ASP A 75 5.43 -12.41 -4.51
C ASP A 75 5.51 -11.10 -5.32
N ASN A 76 4.58 -10.18 -5.09
CA ASN A 76 4.52 -8.86 -5.74
C ASN A 76 5.07 -7.74 -4.85
N VAL A 77 5.67 -8.08 -3.72
CA VAL A 77 6.31 -7.14 -2.79
C VAL A 77 7.80 -7.43 -2.79
N ASP A 78 8.59 -6.38 -3.00
CA ASP A 78 10.03 -6.46 -2.84
C ASP A 78 10.37 -6.54 -1.34
N LEU A 79 10.63 -7.77 -0.87
CA LEU A 79 10.90 -8.04 0.55
C LEU A 79 12.27 -7.50 0.99
N GLN A 80 13.21 -7.40 0.07
CA GLN A 80 14.52 -6.83 0.36
C GLN A 80 14.37 -5.33 0.61
N ALA A 81 13.72 -4.62 -0.30
CA ALA A 81 13.42 -3.21 -0.12
C ALA A 81 12.53 -2.98 1.12
N ALA A 82 11.53 -3.84 1.37
CA ALA A 82 10.73 -3.74 2.59
C ALA A 82 11.60 -3.80 3.86
N SER A 83 12.59 -4.70 3.90
CA SER A 83 13.50 -4.86 5.05
C SER A 83 14.51 -3.72 5.18
N GLU A 84 14.93 -3.11 4.06
CA GLU A 84 15.89 -1.99 4.05
C GLU A 84 15.26 -0.66 4.45
N PHE A 85 13.98 -0.46 4.12
CA PHE A 85 13.25 0.78 4.37
C PHE A 85 12.36 0.75 5.63
N GLY A 86 12.30 -0.38 6.36
CA GLY A 86 11.50 -0.53 7.58
C GLY A 86 11.81 -1.77 8.39
#